data_AF-A0A349G8K4-F1
#
_entry.id   AF-A0A349G8K4-F1
#
_cell.length_a   1.000
_cell.length_b   1.000
_cell.length_c   1.000
_cell.angle_alpha   90.00
_cell.angle_beta   90.00
_cell.angle_gamma   90.00
#
_symmetry.space_group_name_H-M   'P 1'
#
loop_
_entity.id
_entity.type
_entity.pdbx_description
1 polymer ?
#
loop_
_entity_poly.entity_id
_entity_poly.type
_entity_poly.pdbx_seq_one_letter_code
_entity_poly.pdbx_strand_id
1 'polypeptide(L)'
;MKKAFVIILFAVAAYLIFSIATHESKPADTRTYRFDFDEIDKDFWLISEWESFERSYDLAKLENGILKLSSDYSGIMPFMLSRPLELQSKDVLTVKRRVKITRGNDTFSGGMALYQTMDLDLIPGATDGTWFTAMGDGIVLIEYSYDLINTSNRPGRDIIRFLAADWEYNDNFTLIPPIYNEWIEETLIFDMRSNLMTYRLNDSDYKLYSYMLDKSAIRILMHPFGTGLGNVVEIDYIEVTIEDKSIRGK
;
A
#
# COMPACT_ATOMS: atom_id res chain seq x y z
N MET A 1 -8.94 -64.31 -3.11
CA MET A 1 -9.04 -63.03 -2.39
C MET A 1 -7.70 -62.27 -2.28
N LYS A 2 -6.60 -62.87 -1.78
CA LYS A 2 -5.30 -62.17 -1.63
C LYS A 2 -4.71 -61.55 -2.93
N LYS A 3 -4.82 -62.22 -4.08
CA LYS A 3 -4.27 -61.71 -5.36
C LYS A 3 -5.02 -60.48 -5.91
N ALA A 4 -6.33 -60.42 -5.74
CA ALA A 4 -7.14 -59.28 -6.19
C ALA A 4 -6.86 -58.01 -5.37
N PHE A 5 -6.64 -58.17 -4.06
CA PHE A 5 -6.29 -57.06 -3.17
C PHE A 5 -4.95 -56.40 -3.52
N VAL A 6 -3.94 -57.21 -3.86
CA VAL A 6 -2.61 -56.70 -4.27
C VAL A 6 -2.70 -55.89 -5.56
N ILE A 7 -3.48 -56.34 -6.55
CA ILE A 7 -3.65 -55.64 -7.83
C ILE A 7 -4.33 -54.28 -7.62
N ILE A 8 -5.36 -54.21 -6.76
CA ILE A 8 -6.05 -52.95 -6.43
C ILE A 8 -5.08 -51.99 -5.73
N LEU A 9 -4.25 -52.48 -4.82
CA LEU A 9 -3.29 -51.65 -4.10
C LEU A 9 -2.24 -51.04 -5.05
N PHE A 10 -1.76 -51.83 -6.02
CA PHE A 10 -0.84 -51.33 -7.05
C PHE A 10 -1.51 -50.34 -8.00
N ALA A 11 -2.79 -50.55 -8.35
CA ALA A 11 -3.54 -49.60 -9.17
C ALA A 11 -3.76 -48.26 -8.45
N VAL A 12 -4.09 -48.28 -7.16
CA VAL A 12 -4.23 -47.07 -6.33
C VAL A 12 -2.88 -46.36 -6.16
N ALA A 13 -1.81 -47.10 -5.89
CA ALA A 13 -0.47 -46.52 -5.78
C ALA A 13 0.00 -45.90 -7.11
N ALA A 14 -0.22 -46.59 -8.24
CA ALA A 14 0.11 -46.08 -9.56
C ALA A 14 -0.73 -44.83 -9.92
N TYR A 15 -2.01 -44.81 -9.56
CA TYR A 15 -2.88 -43.65 -9.74
C TYR A 15 -2.42 -42.46 -8.88
N LEU A 16 -2.03 -42.69 -7.62
CA LEU A 16 -1.50 -41.64 -6.75
C LEU A 16 -0.16 -41.10 -7.27
N ILE A 17 0.75 -41.97 -7.70
CA ILE A 17 2.04 -41.56 -8.28
C ILE A 17 1.81 -40.77 -9.58
N PHE A 18 0.92 -41.25 -10.45
CA PHE A 18 0.56 -40.55 -11.68
C PHE A 18 -0.07 -39.18 -11.37
N SER A 19 -1.03 -39.13 -10.43
CA SER A 19 -1.68 -37.88 -10.02
C SER A 19 -0.71 -36.86 -9.41
N ILE A 20 0.33 -37.31 -8.69
CA ILE A 20 1.40 -36.44 -8.17
C ILE A 20 2.33 -35.99 -9.30
N ALA A 21 2.73 -36.92 -10.17
CA ALA A 21 3.63 -36.64 -11.29
C ALA A 21 3.01 -35.74 -12.37
N THR A 22 1.68 -35.75 -12.50
CA THR A 22 0.93 -34.92 -13.45
C THR A 22 0.20 -33.77 -12.78
N HIS A 23 0.44 -33.48 -11.49
CA HIS A 23 -0.08 -32.28 -10.87
C HIS A 23 0.72 -31.09 -11.40
N GLU A 24 0.32 -30.56 -12.56
CA GLU A 24 0.78 -29.27 -13.02
C GLU A 24 0.39 -28.26 -11.95
N SER A 25 1.38 -27.71 -11.23
CA SER A 25 1.16 -26.55 -10.39
C SER A 25 0.58 -25.48 -11.30
N LYS A 26 -0.72 -25.16 -11.16
CA LYS A 26 -1.28 -23.99 -11.85
C LYS A 26 -0.33 -22.79 -11.58
N PRO A 27 -0.18 -21.80 -12.45
CA PRO A 27 0.57 -20.59 -12.09
C PRO A 27 0.01 -19.98 -10.80
N ALA A 28 0.88 -19.34 -10.00
CA ALA A 28 0.42 -18.48 -8.90
C ALA A 28 -0.55 -17.44 -9.50
N ASP A 29 -1.67 -17.20 -8.82
CA ASP A 29 -2.60 -16.16 -9.28
C ASP A 29 -1.98 -14.81 -8.94
N THR A 30 -1.54 -14.09 -9.97
CA THR A 30 -0.86 -12.79 -9.85
C THR A 30 -1.70 -11.74 -10.55
N ARG A 31 -2.11 -10.71 -9.81
CA ARG A 31 -2.84 -9.56 -10.31
C ARG A 31 -1.93 -8.33 -10.22
N THR A 32 -1.66 -7.67 -11.34
CA THR A 32 -0.82 -6.47 -11.40
C THR A 32 -1.60 -5.30 -12.00
N TYR A 33 -1.53 -4.15 -11.35
CA TYR A 33 -2.09 -2.88 -11.79
C TYR A 33 -0.94 -1.89 -11.95
N ARG A 34 -0.77 -1.32 -13.15
CA ARG A 34 0.29 -0.36 -13.44
C ARG A 34 -0.32 0.96 -13.93
N PHE A 35 0.19 2.07 -13.41
CA PHE A 35 -0.24 3.41 -13.75
C PHE A 35 0.99 4.27 -14.08
N ASP A 36 1.09 4.70 -15.34
CA ASP A 36 2.14 5.60 -15.86
C ASP A 36 1.59 7.04 -16.05
N PHE A 37 0.41 7.34 -15.47
CA PHE A 37 -0.23 8.67 -15.38
C PHE A 37 -0.32 9.52 -16.65
N ASP A 38 -0.43 8.90 -17.83
CA ASP A 38 -0.94 9.56 -19.04
C ASP A 38 -2.38 10.06 -18.86
N GLU A 39 -3.17 9.29 -18.10
CA GLU A 39 -4.49 9.65 -17.60
C GLU A 39 -4.71 9.09 -16.19
N ILE A 40 -5.69 9.64 -15.48
CA ILE A 40 -6.10 9.12 -14.17
C ILE A 40 -7.20 8.08 -14.41
N ASP A 41 -6.92 6.82 -14.11
CA ASP A 41 -7.95 5.78 -14.02
C ASP A 41 -8.91 6.10 -12.88
N LYS A 42 -10.08 6.62 -13.21
CA LYS A 42 -11.09 7.08 -12.24
C LYS A 42 -11.90 5.95 -11.62
N ASP A 43 -11.78 4.73 -12.14
CA ASP A 43 -12.39 3.54 -11.54
C ASP A 43 -11.46 2.93 -10.50
N PHE A 44 -10.15 3.14 -10.66
CA PHE A 44 -9.16 2.74 -9.67
C PHE A 44 -8.87 3.83 -8.64
N TRP A 45 -8.81 5.11 -9.02
CA TRP A 45 -8.36 6.17 -8.14
C TRP A 45 -9.45 7.21 -7.88
N LEU A 46 -9.67 7.47 -6.59
CA LEU A 46 -10.37 8.64 -6.10
C LEU A 46 -9.36 9.75 -5.84
N ILE A 47 -9.63 10.95 -6.33
CA ILE A 47 -8.93 12.16 -5.93
C ILE A 47 -9.96 13.06 -5.27
N SER A 48 -9.60 13.55 -4.09
CA SER A 48 -10.49 14.35 -3.25
C SER A 48 -9.67 15.35 -2.45
N GLU A 49 -10.35 16.39 -1.98
CA GLU A 49 -9.82 17.22 -0.92
C GLU A 49 -9.91 16.48 0.43
N TRP A 50 -8.94 16.74 1.30
CA TRP A 50 -8.94 16.32 2.70
C TRP A 50 -10.28 16.73 3.35
N GLU A 51 -10.84 15.85 4.18
CA GLU A 51 -12.11 16.05 4.91
C GLU A 51 -13.42 16.04 4.09
N SER A 52 -13.42 16.27 2.76
CA SER A 52 -14.67 16.37 1.98
C SER A 52 -15.15 15.07 1.31
N PHE A 53 -14.23 14.18 0.91
CA PHE A 53 -14.49 12.97 0.09
C PHE A 53 -15.13 13.21 -1.27
N GLU A 54 -15.39 14.48 -1.62
CA GLU A 54 -15.94 14.84 -2.91
C GLU A 54 -14.87 14.66 -3.99
N ARG A 55 -15.29 14.16 -5.15
CA ARG A 55 -14.39 13.98 -6.28
C ARG A 55 -13.87 15.34 -6.74
N SER A 56 -12.55 15.51 -6.67
CA SER A 56 -11.85 16.74 -7.02
C SER A 56 -10.62 16.44 -7.88
N TYR A 57 -10.83 15.80 -9.04
CA TYR A 57 -9.75 15.40 -9.96
C TYR A 57 -8.97 16.59 -10.54
N ASP A 58 -9.54 17.79 -10.51
CA ASP A 58 -8.89 19.04 -10.89
C ASP A 58 -7.78 19.48 -9.92
N LEU A 59 -7.75 18.92 -8.70
CA LEU A 59 -6.65 19.12 -7.76
C LEU A 59 -5.38 18.32 -8.13
N ALA A 60 -5.50 17.38 -9.07
CA ALA A 60 -4.37 16.65 -9.62
C ALA A 60 -3.97 17.22 -10.99
N LYS A 61 -2.66 17.39 -11.19
CA LYS A 61 -2.08 17.82 -12.47
C LYS A 61 -1.32 16.66 -13.09
N LEU A 62 -1.51 16.46 -14.39
CA LEU A 62 -0.75 15.49 -15.18
C LEU A 62 0.14 16.25 -16.16
N GLU A 63 1.45 16.06 -16.06
CA GLU A 63 2.43 16.71 -16.94
C GLU A 63 3.48 15.70 -17.37
N ASN A 64 3.55 15.37 -18.67
CA ASN A 64 4.54 14.44 -19.24
C ASN A 64 4.57 13.06 -18.54
N GLY A 65 3.41 12.48 -18.24
CA GLY A 65 3.30 11.19 -17.54
C GLY A 65 3.55 11.26 -16.03
N ILE A 66 3.70 12.47 -15.46
CA ILE A 66 3.89 12.65 -14.02
C ILE A 66 2.57 13.13 -13.41
N LEU A 67 2.08 12.38 -12.42
CA LEU A 67 1.03 12.85 -11.53
C LEU A 67 1.61 13.77 -10.47
N LYS A 68 0.99 14.95 -10.31
CA LYS A 68 1.33 15.92 -9.28
C LYS A 68 0.13 16.18 -8.38
N LEU A 69 0.32 15.94 -7.09
CA LEU A 69 -0.56 16.38 -6.01
C LEU A 69 0.14 17.51 -5.26
N SER A 70 -0.47 18.68 -5.19
CA SER A 70 0.15 19.85 -4.55
C SER A 70 -0.82 20.62 -3.66
N SER A 71 -0.31 21.10 -2.53
CA SER A 71 -1.00 22.05 -1.64
C SER A 71 -0.70 23.47 -2.11
N ASP A 72 -1.24 23.82 -3.28
CA ASP A 72 -1.03 25.13 -3.93
C ASP A 72 -1.92 26.24 -3.36
N TYR A 73 -2.96 25.87 -2.60
CA TYR A 73 -3.93 26.79 -2.00
C TYR A 73 -4.03 26.53 -0.50
N SER A 74 -4.06 27.61 0.28
CA SER A 74 -4.23 27.50 1.74
C SER A 74 -5.57 26.84 2.06
N GLY A 75 -5.54 25.79 2.88
CA GLY A 75 -6.73 25.04 3.29
C GLY A 75 -7.12 23.88 2.38
N ILE A 76 -6.62 23.82 1.14
CA ILE A 76 -6.91 22.73 0.20
C ILE A 76 -5.75 21.75 0.18
N MET A 77 -6.02 20.50 0.57
CA MET A 77 -5.03 19.43 0.62
C MET A 77 -5.56 18.22 -0.17
N PRO A 78 -5.06 17.96 -1.39
CA PRO A 78 -5.54 16.83 -2.15
C PRO A 78 -5.00 15.52 -1.58
N PHE A 79 -5.77 14.44 -1.71
CA PHE A 79 -5.26 13.08 -1.58
C PHE A 79 -5.72 12.22 -2.74
N MET A 80 -4.97 11.14 -2.95
CA MET A 80 -5.31 10.08 -3.88
C MET A 80 -5.53 8.79 -3.10
N LEU A 81 -6.66 8.13 -3.33
CA LEU A 81 -7.06 6.90 -2.65
C LEU A 81 -7.41 5.83 -3.68
N SER A 82 -6.87 4.63 -3.53
CA SER A 82 -7.24 3.53 -4.41
C SER A 82 -8.65 3.04 -4.11
N ARG A 83 -9.26 2.39 -5.10
CA ARG A 83 -10.33 1.43 -4.88
C ARG A 83 -9.85 0.36 -3.89
N PRO A 84 -10.77 -0.29 -3.19
CA PRO A 84 -10.40 -1.39 -2.31
C PRO A 84 -9.86 -2.56 -3.13
N LEU A 85 -8.77 -3.13 -2.63
CA LEU A 85 -8.10 -4.29 -3.20
C LEU A 85 -8.31 -5.46 -2.26
N GLU A 86 -9.12 -6.43 -2.69
CA GLU A 86 -9.37 -7.64 -1.91
C GLU A 86 -8.11 -8.50 -1.81
N LEU A 87 -7.77 -8.87 -0.56
CA LEU A 87 -6.63 -9.70 -0.20
C LEU A 87 -7.08 -10.94 0.57
N GLN A 88 -6.31 -12.02 0.41
CA GLN A 88 -6.43 -13.24 1.20
C GLN A 88 -5.21 -13.39 2.12
N SER A 89 -5.35 -14.18 3.19
CA SER A 89 -4.26 -14.42 4.15
C SER A 89 -3.01 -15.09 3.56
N LYS A 90 -3.13 -15.62 2.34
CA LYS A 90 -2.04 -16.26 1.57
C LYS A 90 -1.30 -15.29 0.64
N ASP A 91 -1.81 -14.07 0.49
CA ASP A 91 -1.35 -13.14 -0.54
C ASP A 91 -0.12 -12.36 -0.07
N VAL A 92 0.68 -11.92 -1.04
CA VAL A 92 1.71 -10.90 -0.85
C VAL A 92 1.33 -9.70 -1.70
N LEU A 93 1.13 -8.55 -1.06
CA LEU A 93 0.97 -7.27 -1.72
C LEU A 93 2.35 -6.65 -1.93
N THR A 94 2.60 -6.13 -3.13
CA THR A 94 3.74 -5.27 -3.44
C THR A 94 3.24 -3.98 -4.07
N VAL A 95 3.60 -2.84 -3.49
CA VAL A 95 3.38 -1.50 -4.06
C VAL A 95 4.74 -0.90 -4.38
N LYS A 96 5.07 -0.79 -5.66
CA LYS A 96 6.29 -0.13 -6.15
C LYS A 96 5.93 1.20 -6.77
N ARG A 97 6.62 2.27 -6.43
CA ARG A 97 6.45 3.57 -7.10
C ARG A 97 7.75 4.31 -7.27
N ARG A 98 7.79 5.19 -8.27
CA ARG A 98 8.83 6.20 -8.43
C ARG A 98 8.25 7.56 -8.10
N VAL A 99 8.79 8.19 -7.05
CA VAL A 99 8.21 9.37 -6.43
C VAL A 99 9.28 10.44 -6.21
N LYS A 100 8.85 11.70 -6.23
CA LYS A 100 9.64 12.84 -5.79
C LYS A 100 8.80 13.68 -4.84
N ILE A 101 9.37 13.96 -3.68
CA ILE A 101 8.71 14.70 -2.60
C ILE A 101 9.38 16.06 -2.48
N THR A 102 8.60 17.12 -2.62
CA THR A 102 9.06 18.49 -2.38
C THR A 102 8.25 19.06 -1.23
N ARG A 103 8.95 19.57 -0.22
CA ARG A 103 8.32 20.26 0.90
C ARG A 103 8.35 21.78 0.69
N GLY A 104 7.36 22.45 1.25
CA GLY A 104 7.35 23.89 1.44
C GLY A 104 8.28 24.34 2.58
N ASN A 105 8.09 25.58 3.00
CA ASN A 105 8.89 26.22 4.05
C ASN A 105 8.36 25.96 5.47
N ASP A 106 7.10 25.54 5.60
CA ASP A 106 6.42 25.35 6.88
C ASP A 106 6.44 23.88 7.31
N THR A 107 5.29 23.28 7.65
CA THR A 107 5.20 21.86 8.04
C THR A 107 4.84 21.00 6.85
N PHE A 108 5.35 19.77 6.82
CA PHE A 108 5.03 18.79 5.80
C PHE A 108 4.97 17.39 6.38
N SER A 109 3.95 16.64 5.96
CA SER A 109 3.68 15.26 6.35
C SER A 109 3.00 14.59 5.16
N GLY A 110 3.76 14.03 4.23
CA GLY A 110 3.21 13.41 3.03
C GLY A 110 3.84 12.06 2.74
N GLY A 111 3.21 11.25 1.90
CA GLY A 111 3.77 9.95 1.56
C GLY A 111 2.74 8.93 1.09
N MET A 112 2.76 7.76 1.72
CA MET A 112 1.88 6.63 1.40
C MET A 112 1.43 5.91 2.67
N ALA A 113 0.16 5.56 2.75
CA ALA A 113 -0.38 4.70 3.80
C ALA A 113 -1.20 3.55 3.20
N LEU A 114 -1.24 2.42 3.92
CA LEU A 114 -2.23 1.37 3.68
C LEU A 114 -3.27 1.35 4.79
N TYR A 115 -4.53 1.25 4.39
CA TYR A 115 -5.66 1.09 5.30
C TYR A 115 -6.37 -0.23 5.00
N GLN A 116 -6.76 -0.99 6.02
CA GLN A 116 -7.69 -2.10 5.83
C GLN A 116 -9.14 -1.63 5.96
N THR A 117 -10.03 -2.18 5.13
CA THR A 117 -11.43 -1.80 5.10
C THR A 117 -12.35 -2.97 4.73
N MET A 118 -13.61 -2.86 5.15
CA MET A 118 -14.72 -3.70 4.67
C MET A 118 -15.57 -2.97 3.62
N ASP A 119 -15.36 -1.66 3.44
CA ASP A 119 -16.06 -0.86 2.44
C ASP A 119 -15.44 -1.10 1.06
N LEU A 120 -16.25 -1.63 0.15
CA LEU A 120 -15.85 -1.99 -1.21
C LEU A 120 -16.11 -0.87 -2.23
N ASP A 121 -16.70 0.25 -1.84
CA ASP A 121 -17.03 1.35 -2.74
C ASP A 121 -15.82 2.26 -2.99
N LEU A 122 -15.67 2.83 -4.18
CA LEU A 122 -14.54 3.73 -4.45
C LEU A 122 -14.57 4.98 -3.54
N ILE A 123 -15.75 5.58 -3.37
CA ILE A 123 -15.97 6.71 -2.46
C ILE A 123 -16.39 6.13 -1.11
N PRO A 124 -15.52 6.19 -0.08
CA PRO A 124 -15.83 5.59 1.19
C PRO A 124 -16.92 6.37 1.94
N GLY A 125 -17.76 5.66 2.67
CA GLY A 125 -18.67 6.28 3.65
C GLY A 125 -17.97 6.55 4.98
N ALA A 126 -18.15 7.74 5.56
CA ALA A 126 -17.71 7.99 6.93
C ALA A 126 -18.51 7.09 7.90
N THR A 127 -17.83 6.29 8.71
CA THR A 127 -18.48 5.30 9.59
C THR A 127 -18.98 5.89 10.90
N ASP A 128 -18.40 7.01 11.35
CA ASP A 128 -18.75 7.71 12.60
C ASP A 128 -18.81 9.24 12.45
N GLY A 129 -18.81 9.74 11.21
CA GLY A 129 -18.80 11.16 10.90
C GLY A 129 -17.42 11.83 11.03
N THR A 130 -16.39 11.11 11.48
CA THR A 130 -15.01 11.59 11.34
C THR A 130 -14.45 11.18 9.98
N TRP A 131 -13.72 12.07 9.34
CA TRP A 131 -13.31 11.86 7.96
C TRP A 131 -12.25 10.74 7.87
N PHE A 132 -11.29 10.69 8.79
CA PHE A 132 -10.19 9.72 8.70
C PHE A 132 -10.65 8.25 8.85
N THR A 133 -11.81 7.99 9.46
CA THR A 133 -12.36 6.62 9.57
C THR A 133 -12.94 6.11 8.26
N ALA A 134 -13.25 6.98 7.31
CA ALA A 134 -13.73 6.59 5.98
C ALA A 134 -12.67 5.78 5.22
N MET A 135 -11.38 6.03 5.46
CA MET A 135 -10.29 5.34 4.76
C MET A 135 -10.10 3.89 5.23
N GLY A 136 -10.56 3.56 6.44
CA GLY A 136 -10.36 2.27 7.10
C GLY A 136 -9.41 2.37 8.30
N ASP A 137 -8.84 1.22 8.72
CA ASP A 137 -7.88 1.19 9.84
C ASP A 137 -6.46 1.17 9.29
N GLY A 138 -5.60 2.05 9.77
CA GLY A 138 -4.21 2.16 9.30
C GLY A 138 -3.41 0.90 9.63
N ILE A 139 -2.77 0.31 8.61
CA ILE A 139 -1.89 -0.86 8.74
C ILE A 139 -0.42 -0.41 8.81
N VAL A 140 -0.09 0.61 8.01
CA VAL A 140 1.26 1.10 7.81
C VAL A 140 1.25 2.50 7.22
N LEU A 141 2.23 3.30 7.63
CA LEU A 141 2.47 4.65 7.13
C LEU A 141 3.94 4.81 6.76
N ILE A 142 4.20 5.20 5.51
CA ILE A 142 5.48 5.71 5.03
C ILE A 142 5.30 7.22 4.86
N GLU A 143 5.90 7.99 5.75
CA GLU A 143 5.69 9.43 5.86
C GLU A 143 7.01 10.19 5.77
N TYR A 144 7.10 11.06 4.78
CA TYR A 144 8.12 12.11 4.66
C TYR A 144 7.65 13.26 5.54
N SER A 145 8.36 13.50 6.64
CA SER A 145 8.01 14.54 7.60
C SER A 145 9.05 15.64 7.64
N TYR A 146 8.58 16.87 7.57
CA TYR A 146 9.30 18.07 7.93
C TYR A 146 8.48 18.84 8.96
N ASP A 147 8.49 18.33 10.19
CA ASP A 147 7.81 18.93 11.33
C ASP A 147 8.84 19.46 12.34
N LEU A 148 9.29 20.69 12.16
CA LEU A 148 10.23 21.32 13.10
C LEU A 148 9.54 21.85 14.37
N ILE A 149 8.21 21.98 14.34
CA ILE A 149 7.39 22.52 15.43
C ILE A 149 6.82 21.35 16.26
N ASN A 150 6.94 21.46 17.58
CA ASN A 150 6.89 20.34 18.54
C ASN A 150 5.47 19.83 18.89
N THR A 151 4.55 19.79 17.94
CA THR A 151 3.15 19.41 18.18
C THR A 151 2.80 17.99 17.74
N SER A 152 3.68 17.32 16.99
CA SER A 152 3.47 15.93 16.60
C SER A 152 4.04 14.97 17.64
N ASN A 153 3.24 13.98 18.03
CA ASN A 153 3.69 12.86 18.89
C ASN A 153 4.43 11.78 18.08
N ARG A 154 4.54 11.91 16.75
CA ARG A 154 5.23 10.94 15.89
C ARG A 154 6.75 11.01 16.09
N PRO A 155 7.46 9.86 15.99
CA PRO A 155 8.90 9.81 16.24
C PRO A 155 9.70 10.54 15.17
N GLY A 156 10.77 11.21 15.60
CA GLY A 156 11.69 11.93 14.72
C GLY A 156 11.13 13.22 14.12
N ARG A 157 12.02 14.05 13.59
CA ARG A 157 11.73 15.31 12.90
C ARG A 157 12.63 15.42 11.69
N ASP A 158 12.14 16.02 10.60
CA ASP A 158 12.86 16.10 9.33
C ASP A 158 13.41 14.73 8.90
N ILE A 159 12.50 13.79 8.69
CA ILE A 159 12.81 12.35 8.61
C ILE A 159 11.77 11.63 7.76
N ILE A 160 12.15 10.49 7.18
CA ILE A 160 11.18 9.51 6.66
C ILE A 160 10.84 8.54 7.79
N ARG A 161 9.55 8.41 8.09
CA ARG A 161 9.01 7.49 9.08
C ARG A 161 8.44 6.28 8.35
N PHE A 162 8.88 5.08 8.73
CA PHE A 162 8.20 3.84 8.41
C PHE A 162 7.55 3.35 9.71
N LEU A 163 6.22 3.44 9.79
CA LEU A 163 5.44 3.16 11.01
C LEU A 163 4.51 1.98 10.76
N ALA A 164 4.54 0.97 11.63
CA ALA A 164 3.49 -0.04 11.69
C ALA A 164 2.27 0.50 12.45
N ALA A 165 1.12 -0.19 12.39
CA ALA A 165 -0.13 0.23 13.03
C ALA A 165 -0.01 0.52 14.55
N ASP A 166 0.91 -0.15 15.24
CA ASP A 166 1.10 -0.13 16.69
C ASP A 166 2.30 0.69 17.15
N TRP A 167 2.83 1.54 16.28
CA TRP A 167 4.03 2.34 16.55
C TRP A 167 3.96 3.15 17.85
N GLU A 168 2.78 3.66 18.22
CA GLU A 168 2.57 4.47 19.44
C GLU A 168 2.79 3.68 20.73
N TYR A 169 2.46 2.40 20.72
CA TYR A 169 2.41 1.57 21.93
C TYR A 169 3.61 0.63 22.06
N ASN A 170 4.22 0.26 20.93
CA ASN A 170 5.26 -0.77 20.86
C ASN A 170 6.60 -0.26 20.28
N ASP A 171 6.74 1.05 20.04
CA ASP A 171 7.91 1.63 19.37
C ASP A 171 8.25 0.93 18.02
N ASN A 172 7.21 0.46 17.32
CA ASN A 172 7.32 -0.34 16.11
C ASN A 172 7.45 0.55 14.87
N PHE A 173 8.63 1.15 14.73
CA PHE A 173 8.94 2.06 13.64
C PHE A 173 10.40 2.02 13.23
N THR A 174 10.69 2.57 12.05
CA THR A 174 12.05 2.86 11.59
C THR A 174 12.12 4.31 11.12
N LEU A 175 13.17 5.00 11.54
CA LEU A 175 13.48 6.37 11.14
C LEU A 175 14.60 6.35 10.10
N ILE A 176 14.36 6.96 8.94
CA ILE A 176 15.23 6.92 7.78
C ILE A 176 15.61 8.36 7.42
N PRO A 177 16.88 8.67 7.12
CA PRO A 177 17.29 10.01 6.72
C PRO A 177 16.40 10.58 5.61
N PRO A 178 16.04 11.87 5.68
CA PRO A 178 15.11 12.46 4.73
C PRO A 178 15.73 12.53 3.33
N ILE A 179 14.90 12.32 2.31
CA ILE A 179 15.23 12.54 0.90
C ILE A 179 14.14 13.43 0.31
N TYR A 180 14.53 14.63 -0.14
CA TYR A 180 13.62 15.62 -0.73
C TYR A 180 14.17 16.11 -2.06
N ASN A 181 13.27 16.52 -2.96
CA ASN A 181 13.57 17.12 -4.26
C ASN A 181 14.34 16.20 -5.23
N GLU A 182 14.37 14.91 -4.96
CA GLU A 182 15.03 13.89 -5.77
C GLU A 182 14.03 12.79 -6.14
N TRP A 183 14.19 12.22 -7.34
CA TRP A 183 13.43 11.05 -7.75
C TRP A 183 14.02 9.81 -7.10
N ILE A 184 13.16 9.06 -6.42
CA ILE A 184 13.52 7.81 -5.72
C ILE A 184 12.58 6.69 -6.14
N GLU A 185 13.11 5.46 -6.12
CA GLU A 185 12.28 4.26 -6.20
C GLU A 185 12.06 3.71 -4.79
N GLU A 186 10.79 3.52 -4.45
CA GLU A 186 10.40 2.90 -3.19
C GLU A 186 9.46 1.72 -3.45
N THR A 187 9.55 0.70 -2.60
CA THR A 187 8.70 -0.50 -2.67
C THR A 187 8.24 -0.89 -1.27
N LEU A 188 6.94 -1.01 -1.09
CA LEU A 188 6.34 -1.60 0.10
C LEU A 188 5.87 -3.01 -0.24
N ILE A 189 6.37 -4.01 0.49
CA ILE A 189 5.94 -5.40 0.40
C ILE A 189 5.25 -5.76 1.70
N PHE A 190 4.03 -6.26 1.63
CA PHE A 190 3.29 -6.77 2.79
C PHE A 190 2.94 -8.25 2.59
N ASP A 191 3.58 -9.11 3.39
CA ASP A 191 3.36 -10.55 3.37
C ASP A 191 2.31 -10.94 4.42
N MET A 192 1.07 -11.16 3.95
CA MET A 192 -0.10 -11.43 4.78
C MET A 192 0.01 -12.74 5.57
N ARG A 193 0.90 -13.64 5.16
CA ARG A 193 1.12 -14.94 5.81
C ARG A 193 1.88 -14.81 7.12
N SER A 194 2.67 -13.74 7.24
CA SER A 194 3.56 -13.48 8.39
C SER A 194 3.36 -12.11 9.02
N ASN A 195 2.54 -11.26 8.39
CA ASN A 195 2.38 -9.83 8.67
C ASN A 195 3.68 -9.03 8.61
N LEU A 196 4.69 -9.56 7.91
CA LEU A 196 5.95 -8.86 7.69
C LEU A 196 5.75 -7.81 6.61
N MET A 197 6.09 -6.57 6.95
CA MET A 197 6.20 -5.47 6.02
C MET A 197 7.67 -5.20 5.75
N THR A 198 8.03 -5.14 4.47
CA THR A 198 9.36 -4.72 4.03
C THR A 198 9.22 -3.44 3.22
N TYR A 199 9.83 -2.37 3.69
CA TYR A 199 9.97 -1.13 2.95
C TYR A 199 11.38 -1.07 2.35
N ARG A 200 11.45 -1.04 1.03
CA ARG A 200 12.69 -0.83 0.28
C ARG A 200 12.74 0.59 -0.22
N LEU A 201 13.81 1.30 0.12
CA LEU A 201 14.09 2.64 -0.39
C LEU A 201 15.48 2.60 -1.02
N ASN A 202 15.53 2.77 -2.35
CA ASN A 202 16.73 2.51 -3.16
C ASN A 202 17.29 1.10 -2.85
N ASP A 203 18.54 1.00 -2.40
CA ASP A 203 19.24 -0.26 -2.12
C ASP A 203 19.10 -0.75 -0.67
N SER A 204 18.30 -0.08 0.17
CA SER A 204 18.14 -0.41 1.59
C SER A 204 16.78 -1.02 1.90
N ASP A 205 16.77 -2.08 2.70
CA ASP A 205 15.57 -2.78 3.18
C ASP A 205 15.34 -2.51 4.68
N TYR A 206 14.14 -2.06 5.01
CA TYR A 206 13.64 -1.84 6.37
C TYR A 206 12.45 -2.77 6.63
N LYS A 207 12.34 -3.32 7.85
CA LYS A 207 11.35 -4.36 8.15
C LYS A 207 10.63 -4.08 9.46
N LEU A 208 9.32 -4.23 9.44
CA LEU A 208 8.43 -4.14 10.60
C LEU A 208 7.39 -5.26 10.52
N TYR A 209 6.80 -5.63 11.64
CA TYR A 209 5.64 -6.52 11.67
C TYR A 209 4.39 -5.68 11.95
N SER A 210 3.30 -5.90 11.22
CA SER A 210 2.01 -5.30 11.56
C SER A 210 1.08 -6.32 12.23
N TYR A 211 -0.10 -5.88 12.61
CA TYR A 211 -1.17 -6.79 13.01
C TYR A 211 -1.65 -7.65 11.84
N MET A 212 -2.25 -8.80 12.17
CA MET A 212 -3.02 -9.56 11.19
C MET A 212 -4.18 -8.71 10.70
N LEU A 213 -4.40 -8.68 9.39
CA LEU A 213 -5.60 -8.06 8.87
C LEU A 213 -6.83 -8.83 9.34
N ASP A 214 -7.81 -8.10 9.81
CA ASP A 214 -9.13 -8.60 10.18
C ASP A 214 -10.23 -8.14 9.20
N LYS A 215 -9.87 -7.29 8.22
CA LYS A 215 -10.74 -6.89 7.11
C LYS A 215 -10.24 -7.45 5.77
N SER A 216 -11.15 -7.62 4.82
CA SER A 216 -10.90 -8.36 3.57
C SER A 216 -10.24 -7.55 2.45
N ALA A 217 -10.15 -6.23 2.59
CA ALA A 217 -9.60 -5.36 1.55
C ALA A 217 -8.67 -4.30 2.12
N ILE A 218 -7.80 -3.78 1.26
CA ILE A 218 -6.93 -2.66 1.57
C ILE A 218 -7.13 -1.49 0.61
N ARG A 219 -6.77 -0.29 1.06
CA ARG A 219 -6.63 0.90 0.23
C ARG A 219 -5.24 1.48 0.36
N ILE A 220 -4.79 2.09 -0.72
CA ILE A 220 -3.55 2.85 -0.78
C ILE A 220 -3.93 4.34 -0.77
N LEU A 221 -3.45 5.08 0.21
CA LEU A 221 -3.57 6.53 0.30
C LEU A 221 -2.23 7.18 -0.04
N MET A 222 -2.24 8.26 -0.83
CA MET A 222 -1.09 9.13 -1.05
C MET A 222 -1.52 10.60 -0.92
N HIS A 223 -0.70 11.42 -0.26
CA HIS A 223 -1.05 12.82 0.00
C HIS A 223 0.18 13.71 0.27
N PRO A 224 0.13 15.02 -0.04
CA PRO A 224 1.11 16.03 0.30
C PRO A 224 0.63 16.90 1.50
N PHE A 225 0.22 16.29 2.61
CA PHE A 225 -0.34 17.06 3.73
C PHE A 225 0.73 17.97 4.37
N GLY A 226 0.32 19.13 4.85
CA GLY A 226 1.21 20.09 5.49
C GLY A 226 0.61 21.48 5.54
N THR A 227 1.11 22.32 6.44
CA THR A 227 0.75 23.75 6.44
C THR A 227 1.58 24.50 5.42
N GLY A 228 1.05 25.62 4.91
CA GLY A 228 1.76 26.46 3.95
C GLY A 228 1.70 25.93 2.52
N LEU A 229 2.37 26.64 1.62
CA LEU A 229 2.38 26.36 0.17
C LEU A 229 3.67 25.64 -0.24
N GLY A 230 3.61 24.96 -1.39
CA GLY A 230 4.79 24.34 -2.00
C GLY A 230 5.07 22.90 -1.56
N ASN A 231 4.15 22.29 -0.80
CA ASN A 231 4.15 20.86 -0.52
C ASN A 231 3.64 20.11 -1.75
N VAL A 232 4.45 19.18 -2.27
CA VAL A 232 4.18 18.47 -3.53
C VAL A 232 4.61 17.01 -3.42
N VAL A 233 3.75 16.13 -3.90
CA VAL A 233 4.07 14.72 -4.21
C VAL A 233 3.95 14.55 -5.73
N GLU A 234 5.06 14.22 -6.37
CA GLU A 234 5.14 13.92 -7.80
C GLU A 234 5.36 12.41 -7.97
N ILE A 235 4.56 11.74 -8.80
CA ILE A 235 4.62 10.29 -9.01
C ILE A 235 4.75 10.03 -10.51
N ASP A 236 5.83 9.38 -10.89
CA ASP A 236 6.14 8.99 -12.28
C ASP A 236 5.37 7.72 -12.65
N TYR A 237 5.44 6.70 -11.79
CA TYR A 237 4.61 5.51 -11.93
C TYR A 237 4.30 4.89 -10.57
N ILE A 238 3.21 4.11 -10.54
CA ILE A 238 2.91 3.18 -9.44
C ILE A 238 2.46 1.83 -10.01
N GLU A 239 3.01 0.76 -9.44
CA GLU A 239 2.68 -0.62 -9.74
C GLU A 239 2.24 -1.33 -8.46
N VAL A 240 1.07 -1.96 -8.51
CA VAL A 240 0.49 -2.71 -7.41
C VAL A 240 0.34 -4.16 -7.86
N THR A 241 1.03 -5.07 -7.19
CA THR A 241 0.97 -6.51 -7.47
C THR A 241 0.44 -7.26 -6.25
N ILE A 242 -0.51 -8.16 -6.47
CA ILE A 242 -1.03 -9.10 -5.47
C ILE A 242 -0.75 -10.50 -5.99
N GLU A 243 0.03 -11.27 -5.23
CA GLU A 243 0.43 -12.62 -5.61
C GLU A 243 -0.03 -13.65 -4.57
N ASP A 244 -0.76 -14.67 -5.02
CA ASP A 244 -1.08 -15.85 -4.20
C ASP A 244 0.20 -16.67 -3.93
N LYS A 245 0.69 -16.60 -2.69
CA LYS A 245 1.86 -17.36 -2.23
C LYS A 245 1.50 -18.57 -1.37
N SER A 246 0.31 -19.15 -1.56
CA SER A 246 -0.04 -20.43 -0.92
C SER A 246 1.01 -21.49 -1.24
N ILE A 247 1.48 -22.20 -0.21
CA ILE A 247 2.34 -23.37 -0.39
C ILE A 247 1.46 -24.43 -1.04
N ARG A 248 1.59 -24.59 -2.36
CA ARG A 248 0.97 -25.69 -3.07
C ARG A 248 1.74 -26.95 -2.66
N GLY A 249 1.00 -27.90 -2.09
CA GLY A 249 1.56 -29.07 -1.41
C GLY A 249 2.68 -29.74 -2.20
N LYS A 250 3.76 -30.06 -1.48
CA LYS A 250 4.74 -31.05 -1.91
C LYS A 250 4.13 -32.45 -1.94
#